data_AF-A0AAV2CYT6-F1
#
_entry.id   AF-A0AAV2CYT6-F1
#
_cell.length_a   1.000
_cell.length_b   1.000
_cell.length_c   1.000
_cell.angle_alpha   90.00
_cell.angle_beta   90.00
_cell.angle_gamma   90.00
#
_symmetry.space_group_name_H-M   'P 1'
#
loop_
_entity.id
_entity.type
_entity.pdbx_description
1 polymer ?
#
loop_
_entity_poly.entity_id
_entity_poly.type
_entity_poly.pdbx_seq_one_letter_code
_entity_poly.pdbx_strand_id
1 'polypeptide(L)'
;MKLLDYHQPCTFNNLETLSKVFIEEFFSPWCMEELKDDINQFQQKEEETLYDAWMRFQEYLKACPHHGFTPEQVAKYFAEGLDQDTTMMVN
;
A
#
# COMPACT_ATOMS: atom_id res chain seq x y z
N MET A 1 22.25 -2.66 18.18
CA MET A 1 21.61 -3.93 17.79
C MET A 1 21.45 -4.80 19.04
N LYS A 2 20.43 -4.51 19.86
CA LYS A 2 20.11 -5.17 21.14
C LYS A 2 18.66 -5.67 21.13
N LEU A 3 18.26 -6.39 20.08
CA LEU A 3 16.84 -6.76 19.87
C LEU A 3 16.56 -8.26 19.92
N LEU A 4 17.56 -9.10 20.20
CA LEU A 4 17.36 -10.54 20.36
C LEU A 4 17.41 -11.02 21.82
N ASP A 5 17.76 -10.16 22.77
CA ASP A 5 17.96 -10.57 24.17
C ASP A 5 16.69 -10.49 25.04
N TYR A 6 15.55 -9.99 24.53
CA TYR A 6 14.35 -9.74 25.34
C TYR A 6 13.19 -10.74 25.14
N HIS A 7 13.28 -11.67 24.18
CA HIS A 7 12.24 -12.68 24.02
C HIS A 7 12.70 -14.03 24.56
N GLN A 8 11.91 -14.59 25.50
CA GLN A 8 12.09 -15.95 25.99
C GLN A 8 12.26 -16.92 24.81
N PRO A 9 13.10 -17.97 24.89
CA PRO A 9 13.52 -18.77 23.74
C PRO A 9 12.42 -19.56 22.99
N CYS A 10 11.13 -19.35 23.27
CA CYS A 10 10.02 -20.21 22.79
C CYS A 10 8.78 -19.46 22.27
N THR A 11 8.85 -18.18 21.90
CA THR A 11 7.67 -17.44 21.39
C THR A 11 7.48 -17.44 19.87
N PHE A 12 8.43 -17.95 19.09
CA PHE A 12 8.34 -17.99 17.62
C PHE A 12 8.16 -19.42 17.12
N ASN A 13 7.03 -20.04 17.46
CA ASN A 13 6.81 -21.46 17.18
C ASN A 13 6.42 -21.76 15.72
N ASN A 14 6.33 -20.74 14.86
CA ASN A 14 6.22 -20.87 13.40
C ASN A 14 6.66 -19.57 12.69
N LEU A 15 6.94 -19.69 11.39
CA LEU A 15 7.33 -18.58 10.50
C LEU A 15 6.26 -17.48 10.44
N GLU A 16 5.00 -17.84 10.61
CA GLU A 16 3.84 -16.93 10.58
C GLU A 16 3.84 -15.95 11.76
N THR A 17 4.12 -16.42 12.97
CA THR A 17 4.24 -15.58 14.16
C THR A 17 5.42 -14.62 14.05
N LEU A 18 6.55 -15.11 13.53
CA LEU A 18 7.75 -14.32 13.26
C LEU A 18 7.48 -13.23 12.22
N SER A 19 6.79 -13.58 11.13
CA SER A 19 6.40 -12.62 10.09
C SER A 19 5.46 -11.55 10.64
N LYS A 20 4.48 -11.93 11.46
CA LYS A 20 3.53 -10.97 12.04
C LYS A 20 4.21 -9.96 12.96
N VAL A 21 5.06 -10.43 13.88
CA VAL A 21 5.82 -9.52 14.77
C VAL A 21 6.78 -8.64 13.96
N PHE A 22 7.44 -9.20 12.94
CA PHE A 22 8.30 -8.41 12.06
C PHE A 22 7.51 -7.33 11.31
N ILE A 23 6.33 -7.66 10.79
CA ILE A 23 5.47 -6.69 10.10
C ILE A 23 4.99 -5.62 11.09
N GLU A 24 4.53 -5.98 12.28
CA GLU A 24 4.04 -5.02 13.29
C GLU A 24 5.15 -4.10 13.83
N GLU A 25 6.38 -4.60 13.96
CA GLU A 25 7.52 -3.85 14.49
C GLU A 25 8.24 -3.00 13.43
N PHE A 26 8.32 -3.47 12.18
CA PHE A 26 9.04 -2.77 11.09
C PHE A 26 8.12 -1.98 10.15
N PHE A 27 6.85 -2.39 9.99
CA PHE A 27 5.83 -1.65 9.26
C PHE A 27 4.84 -1.05 10.27
N SER A 28 5.22 0.11 10.80
CA SER A 28 4.41 0.84 11.78
C SER A 28 2.99 1.12 11.25
N PRO A 29 1.94 1.05 12.09
CA PRO A 29 0.57 1.46 11.75
C PRO A 29 0.49 2.83 11.09
N TRP A 30 1.36 3.76 11.50
CA TRP A 30 1.47 5.09 10.90
C TRP A 30 1.89 5.07 9.43
N CYS A 31 2.84 4.20 9.06
CA CYS A 31 3.27 4.05 7.67
C CYS A 31 2.16 3.42 6.81
N MET A 32 1.37 2.51 7.39
CA MET A 32 0.20 1.96 6.70
C MET A 32 -0.91 3.00 6.50
N GLU A 33 -1.11 3.92 7.45
CA GLU A 33 -2.10 5.00 7.34
C GLU A 33 -1.68 6.05 6.31
N GLU A 34 -0.41 6.45 6.31
CA GLU A 34 0.18 7.37 5.32
C GLU A 34 0.07 6.80 3.89
N LEU A 35 0.39 5.51 3.68
CA LEU A 35 0.25 4.86 2.38
C LEU A 35 -1.22 4.73 1.93
N LYS A 36 -2.15 4.56 2.87
CA LYS A 36 -3.59 4.55 2.55
C LYS A 36 -4.08 5.92 2.12
N ASP A 37 -3.58 6.98 2.75
CA ASP A 37 -3.86 8.35 2.35
C ASP A 37 -3.29 8.66 0.97
N ASP A 38 -2.06 8.23 0.66
CA ASP A 38 -1.46 8.39 -0.67
C ASP A 38 -2.25 7.67 -1.78
N ILE A 39 -2.84 6.51 -1.47
CA ILE A 39 -3.71 5.76 -2.40
C ILE A 39 -5.04 6.50 -2.59
N ASN A 40 -5.65 6.99 -1.50
CA ASN A 40 -6.93 7.69 -1.54
C ASN A 40 -6.83 9.08 -2.20
N GLN A 41 -5.70 9.76 -2.03
CA GLN A 41 -5.42 11.08 -2.60
C GLN A 41 -4.64 10.99 -3.92
N PHE A 42 -4.59 9.81 -4.54
CA PHE A 42 -3.91 9.64 -5.81
C PHE A 42 -4.48 10.63 -6.84
N GLN A 43 -3.58 11.26 -7.58
CA GLN A 43 -3.89 12.13 -8.71
C GLN A 43 -2.92 11.82 -9.84
N GLN A 44 -3.43 11.67 -11.06
CA GLN A 44 -2.66 11.62 -12.29
C GLN A 44 -1.97 12.97 -12.49
N LYS A 45 -0.70 12.94 -12.88
CA LYS A 45 0.04 14.16 -13.19
C LYS A 45 -0.21 14.57 -14.64
N GLU A 46 -0.14 15.87 -14.91
CA GLU A 46 -0.44 16.47 -16.23
C GLU A 46 0.36 15.86 -17.41
N GLU A 47 1.57 15.33 -17.16
CA GLU A 47 2.41 14.70 -18.19
C GLU A 47 2.43 13.16 -18.12
N GLU A 48 1.71 12.54 -17.19
CA GLU A 48 1.67 11.08 -17.06
C GLU A 48 0.62 10.49 -18.01
N THR A 49 1.01 9.46 -18.77
CA THR A 49 0.03 8.64 -19.49
C THR A 49 -0.81 7.83 -18.50
N LEU A 50 -1.99 7.38 -18.91
CA LEU A 50 -2.83 6.48 -18.11
C LEU A 50 -2.06 5.22 -17.65
N TYR A 51 -1.19 4.69 -18.52
CA TYR A 51 -0.37 3.53 -18.18
C TYR A 51 0.67 3.86 -17.11
N ASP A 52 1.36 4.99 -17.23
CA ASP A 52 2.35 5.43 -16.24
C ASP A 52 1.70 5.71 -14.88
N ALA A 53 0.53 6.36 -14.90
CA ALA A 53 -0.29 6.60 -13.71
C ALA A 53 -0.71 5.29 -13.05
N TRP A 54 -1.17 4.30 -13.83
CA TRP A 54 -1.52 2.97 -13.32
C TRP A 54 -0.31 2.26 -12.70
N MET A 55 0.85 2.30 -13.36
CA MET A 55 2.07 1.68 -12.85
C MET A 55 2.50 2.30 -11.51
N ARG A 56 2.44 3.64 -11.38
CA ARG A 56 2.73 4.34 -10.11
C ARG A 56 1.72 3.96 -9.02
N PHE A 57 0.44 3.88 -9.35
CA PHE A 57 -0.60 3.45 -8.41
C PHE A 57 -0.37 2.00 -7.92
N GLN A 58 0.07 1.11 -8.80
CA GLN A 58 0.44 -0.26 -8.44
C GLN A 58 1.66 -0.33 -7.50
N GLU A 59 2.59 0.61 -7.58
CA GLU A 59 3.71 0.70 -6.63
C GLU A 59 3.22 1.03 -5.22
N TYR A 60 2.22 1.90 -5.08
CA TYR A 60 1.64 2.24 -3.76
C TYR A 60 0.95 1.04 -3.13
N LEU A 61 0.22 0.24 -3.93
CA LEU A 61 -0.41 -0.99 -3.48
C LEU A 61 0.62 -2.04 -3.04
N LYS A 62 1.74 -2.17 -3.77
CA LYS A 62 2.85 -3.08 -3.41
C LYS A 62 3.57 -2.65 -2.15
N ALA A 63 3.69 -1.34 -1.92
CA ALA A 63 4.26 -0.79 -0.69
C ALA A 63 3.36 -1.03 0.54
N CYS A 64 2.06 -1.22 0.33
CA CYS A 64 1.08 -1.52 1.38
C CYS A 64 0.44 -2.92 1.19
N PRO A 65 1.19 -4.02 1.35
CA PRO A 65 0.70 -5.37 1.04
C PRO A 65 -0.49 -5.83 1.90
N HIS A 66 -0.73 -5.15 3.04
CA HIS A 66 -1.89 -5.37 3.92
C HIS A 66 -2.93 -4.25 3.83
N HIS A 67 -3.04 -3.58 2.68
CA HIS A 67 -3.93 -2.42 2.49
C HIS A 67 -5.40 -2.71 2.79
N GLY A 68 -5.87 -3.96 2.61
CA GLY A 68 -7.24 -4.38 2.90
C GLY A 68 -8.30 -3.90 1.91
N PHE A 69 -7.92 -3.09 0.91
CA PHE A 69 -8.79 -2.69 -0.19
C PHE A 69 -9.27 -3.86 -1.06
N THR A 70 -10.55 -3.85 -1.40
CA THR A 70 -11.13 -4.76 -2.41
C THR A 70 -10.75 -4.31 -3.83
N PRO A 71 -10.81 -5.20 -4.84
CA PRO A 71 -10.59 -4.82 -6.23
C PRO A 71 -11.45 -3.65 -6.71
N GLU A 72 -12.70 -3.57 -6.25
CA GLU A 72 -13.62 -2.47 -6.55
C GLU A 72 -13.17 -1.15 -5.93
N GLN A 73 -12.65 -1.17 -4.70
CA GLN A 73 -12.07 0.02 -4.06
C GLN A 73 -10.82 0.50 -4.78
N VAL A 74 -9.95 -0.44 -5.17
CA VAL A 74 -8.74 -0.14 -5.96
C VAL A 74 -9.10 0.53 -7.29
N ALA A 75 -10.08 -0.03 -8.02
CA ALA A 75 -10.57 0.55 -9.27
C ALA A 75 -11.20 1.93 -9.05
N LYS A 76 -11.98 2.09 -7.98
CA LYS A 76 -12.60 3.36 -7.61
C LYS A 76 -11.57 4.45 -7.33
N TYR A 77 -10.60 4.20 -6.45
CA TYR A 77 -9.56 5.18 -6.09
C TYR A 77 -8.71 5.58 -7.30
N PHE A 78 -8.39 4.61 -8.16
CA PHE A 78 -7.66 4.94 -9.39
C PHE A 78 -8.49 5.84 -10.30
N ALA A 79 -9.76 5.52 -10.53
CA ALA A 79 -10.64 6.31 -11.39
C ALA A 79 -10.91 7.72 -10.83
N GLU A 80 -11.09 7.87 -9.52
CA GLU A 80 -11.25 9.17 -8.84
C GLU A 80 -9.98 10.04 -8.93
N GLY A 81 -8.82 9.42 -9.14
CA GLY A 81 -7.54 10.10 -9.29
C GLY A 81 -7.12 10.37 -10.74
N LEU A 82 -7.89 9.96 -11.76
CA LEU A 82 -7.56 10.29 -13.14
C LEU A 82 -7.89 11.75 -13.45
N ASP A 83 -7.14 12.35 -14.37
CA ASP A 83 -7.48 13.67 -14.88
C ASP A 83 -8.77 13.64 -15.73
N GLN A 84 -9.40 14.80 -15.91
CA GLN A 84 -10.68 14.91 -16.62
C GLN A 84 -10.57 14.49 -18.09
N ASP A 85 -9.42 14.76 -18.72
CA ASP A 85 -9.19 14.46 -20.14
C ASP A 85 -9.08 12.94 -20.38
N THR A 86 -8.42 12.22 -19.47
CA THR A 86 -8.28 10.76 -19.47
C THR A 86 -9.60 10.09 -19.12
N THR A 87 -10.37 10.65 -18.19
CA THR A 87 -11.71 10.16 -17.82
C THR A 87 -12.68 10.19 -19.01
N MET A 88 -12.56 11.17 -19.91
CA MET A 88 -13.37 11.25 -21.14
C MET A 88 -12.98 10.23 -22.21
N MET A 89 -11.80 9.59 -22.13
CA MET A 89 -11.39 8.52 -23.05
C MET A 89 -11.84 7.12 -22.62
N VAL A 90 -12.26 6.95 -21.37
CA VAL A 90 -12.65 5.66 -20.78
C VAL A 90 -14.18 5.45 -20.78
N ASN A 91 -14.97 6.48 -21.08
CA ASN A 91 -16.44 6.44 -21.15
C ASN A 91 -17.00 6.16 -22.55
#